data_AF-A0A7X8KC06-F1
#
_entry.id   AF-A0A7X8KC06-F1
#
_cell.length_a   1.000
_cell.length_b   1.000
_cell.length_c   1.000
_cell.angle_alpha   90.00
_cell.angle_beta   90.00
_cell.angle_gamma   90.00
#
_symmetry.space_group_name_H-M   'P 1'
#
loop_
_entity.id
_entity.type
_entity.pdbx_description
1 polymer ?
#
loop_
_entity_poly.entity_id
_entity_poly.type
_entity_poly.pdbx_seq_one_letter_code
_entity_poly.pdbx_strand_id
1 'polypeptide(L)' 'KDPVVDIPVVVEANRVRCLRMDDPSDLAGFVLERDTQYAIKLECSLPVVAQYGRLDTREQPLSFYTTPGYSQ' A
#
# COMPACT_ATOMS: atom_id res chain seq x y z
N LYS A 1 13.13 13.15 1.63
CA LYS A 1 13.69 11.97 2.34
C LYS A 1 14.13 10.97 1.30
N ASP A 2 15.18 10.21 1.56
CA ASP A 2 15.61 9.13 0.67
C ASP A 2 14.54 8.03 0.64
N PRO A 3 14.42 7.29 -0.49
CA PRO A 3 13.43 6.23 -0.62
C PRO A 3 13.74 5.10 0.36
N VAL A 4 12.68 4.59 1.00
CA VAL A 4 12.77 3.33 1.74
C VAL A 4 12.57 2.21 0.74
N VAL A 5 13.55 1.31 0.67
CA VAL A 5 13.59 0.17 -0.25
C VAL A 5 13.54 -1.14 0.53
N ASP A 6 13.48 -2.27 -0.19
CA ASP A 6 13.56 -3.62 0.37
C ASP A 6 12.48 -3.94 1.42
N ILE A 7 11.22 -3.58 1.11
CA ILE A 7 10.03 -4.03 1.84
C ILE A 7 9.45 -5.27 1.14
N PRO A 8 9.80 -6.50 1.57
CA PRO A 8 9.36 -7.71 0.89
C PRO A 8 7.87 -7.98 1.13
N VAL A 9 7.16 -8.33 0.06
CA VAL A 9 5.76 -8.76 0.10
C VAL A 9 5.62 -10.03 -0.74
N VAL A 10 4.94 -11.03 -0.18
CA VAL A 10 4.61 -12.27 -0.87
C VAL A 10 3.10 -12.32 -1.10
N VAL A 11 2.71 -12.56 -2.35
CA VAL A 11 1.33 -12.87 -2.72
C VAL A 11 1.32 -14.28 -3.31
N GLU A 12 0.62 -15.18 -2.62
CA GLU A 12 0.47 -16.56 -3.06
C GLU A 12 -0.32 -16.67 -4.37
N ALA A 13 -0.07 -17.72 -5.14
CA ALA A 13 -0.80 -17.97 -6.38
C ALA A 13 -2.33 -18.03 -6.14
N ASN A 14 -3.10 -17.37 -7.01
CA ASN A 14 -4.57 -17.27 -6.90
C ASN A 14 -5.05 -16.70 -5.56
N ARG A 15 -4.33 -15.73 -4.99
CA ARG A 15 -4.72 -15.03 -3.76
C ARG A 15 -4.62 -13.52 -3.93
N VAL A 16 -5.23 -12.82 -2.98
CA VAL A 16 -5.13 -11.37 -2.81
C VAL A 16 -4.38 -11.12 -1.50
N ARG A 17 -3.48 -10.14 -1.51
CA ARG A 17 -2.83 -9.62 -0.31
C ARG A 17 -3.22 -8.15 -0.15
N CYS A 18 -3.83 -7.81 0.97
CA CYS A 18 -4.09 -6.43 1.36
C CYS A 18 -2.97 -5.97 2.29
N LEU A 19 -2.39 -4.80 2.01
CA LEU A 19 -1.35 -4.20 2.84
C LEU A 19 -1.88 -2.92 3.46
N ARG A 20 -1.69 -2.76 4.76
CA ARG A 20 -2.04 -1.56 5.50
C ARG A 20 -0.84 -0.65 5.64
N MET A 21 -0.96 0.57 5.12
CA MET A 21 0.11 1.57 5.19
C MET A 21 0.33 2.11 6.62
N ASP A 22 -0.62 1.87 7.52
CA ASP A 22 -0.55 2.23 8.94
C ASP A 22 -0.17 1.04 9.85
N ASP A 23 0.08 -0.14 9.27
CA ASP A 23 0.51 -1.34 9.99
C ASP A 23 1.98 -1.66 9.66
N PRO A 24 2.93 -1.44 10.59
CA PRO A 24 4.33 -1.75 10.36
C PRO A 24 4.60 -3.22 10.03
N SER A 25 3.72 -4.15 10.45
CA SER A 25 3.90 -5.57 10.15
C SER A 25 3.74 -5.89 8.66
N ASP A 26 2.98 -5.07 7.93
CA ASP A 26 2.85 -5.13 6.46
C ASP A 26 3.99 -4.40 5.73
N LEU A 27 4.80 -3.62 6.45
CA LEU A 27 5.87 -2.78 5.90
C LEU A 27 7.26 -3.20 6.40
N ALA A 28 7.45 -4.48 6.74
CA ALA A 28 8.72 -5.02 7.24
C ALA A 28 9.28 -4.26 8.47
N GLY A 29 8.39 -3.78 9.35
CA GLY A 29 8.71 -3.01 10.54
C GLY A 29 8.88 -1.50 10.29
N PHE A 30 8.82 -1.05 9.02
CA PHE A 30 8.88 0.37 8.71
C PHE A 30 7.63 1.09 9.20
N VAL A 31 7.83 2.17 9.95
CA VAL A 31 6.74 3.02 10.44
C VAL A 31 6.62 4.21 9.50
N LEU A 32 5.55 4.21 8.71
CA LEU A 32 5.23 5.35 7.85
C LEU A 32 4.73 6.51 8.72
N GLU A 33 5.41 7.65 8.63
CA GLU A 33 5.05 8.84 9.37
C GLU A 33 3.67 9.36 8.93
N ARG A 34 2.83 9.67 9.93
CA ARG A 34 1.53 10.29 9.69
C ARG A 34 1.69 11.69 9.11
N ASP A 35 0.68 12.11 8.36
CA ASP A 35 0.60 13.44 7.73
C ASP A 35 1.81 13.81 6.84
N THR A 36 2.57 12.80 6.41
CA THR A 36 3.69 12.96 5.49
C THR A 36 3.29 12.45 4.12
N GLN A 37 3.46 13.28 3.09
CA GLN A 37 3.20 12.86 1.71
C GLN A 37 4.25 11.86 1.25
N TYR A 38 3.81 10.80 0.58
CA TYR A 38 4.67 9.75 0.05
C TYR A 38 4.16 9.26 -1.30
N ALA A 39 4.98 8.46 -1.97
CA ALA A 39 4.64 7.72 -3.18
C ALA A 39 5.05 6.25 -3.02
N ILE A 40 4.38 5.35 -3.74
CA ILE A 40 4.69 3.92 -3.74
C ILE A 40 5.19 3.55 -5.13
N LYS A 41 6.31 2.83 -5.20
CA LYS A 41 6.76 2.10 -6.38
C LYS A 41 6.68 0.62 -6.06
N LEU A 42 6.00 -0.16 -6.91
CA LEU A 42 5.87 -1.60 -6.76
C LEU A 42 6.67 -2.29 -7.86
N GLU A 43 7.50 -3.27 -7.47
CA GLU A 43 8.23 -4.14 -8.38
C GLU A 43 7.84 -5.59 -8.08
N CYS A 44 7.49 -6.37 -9.10
CA CYS A 44 7.01 -7.73 -8.94
C CYS A 44 7.77 -8.68 -9.87
N SER A 45 8.09 -9.87 -9.36
CA SER A 45 8.73 -10.94 -10.15
C SER A 45 7.77 -11.59 -11.15
N LEU A 46 6.46 -11.42 -10.97
CA LEU A 46 5.39 -11.91 -11.84
C LEU A 46 4.32 -10.81 -11.99
N PRO A 47 3.52 -10.81 -13.08
CA PRO A 47 2.44 -9.86 -13.27
C PRO A 47 1.41 -9.92 -12.13
N VAL A 48 1.01 -8.76 -11.63
CA VAL A 48 -0.02 -8.60 -10.61
C VAL A 48 -0.91 -7.41 -10.94
N VAL A 49 -2.11 -7.38 -10.35
CA VAL A 49 -2.96 -6.18 -10.34
C VAL A 49 -2.85 -5.52 -8.97
N ALA A 50 -2.46 -4.25 -8.94
CA ALA A 50 -2.36 -3.47 -7.71
C ALA A 50 -3.43 -2.38 -7.68
N GLN A 51 -4.08 -2.20 -6.53
CA GLN A 51 -5.05 -1.14 -6.29
C GLN A 51 -4.71 -0.43 -5.00
N TYR A 52 -4.74 0.91 -5.01
CA TYR A 52 -4.55 1.73 -3.82
C TYR A 52 -5.86 2.39 -3.42
N GLY A 53 -6.19 2.26 -2.14
CA GLY A 53 -7.34 2.91 -1.52
C GLY A 53 -6.92 3.63 -0.25
N ARG A 54 -7.59 4.74 0.05
CA ARG A 54 -7.44 5.48 1.30
C ARG A 54 -8.80 5.73 1.92
N LEU A 55 -8.92 5.39 3.20
CA LEU A 55 -10.03 5.80 4.05
C LEU A 55 -9.63 7.04 4.83
N ASP A 56 -10.42 8.11 4.70
CA ASP A 56 -10.34 9.29 5.56
C ASP A 56 -11.36 9.18 6.68
N THR A 57 -10.87 9.10 7.93
CA THR A 57 -11.67 8.92 9.14
C THR A 57 -11.88 10.20 9.94
N ARG A 58 -11.44 11.35 9.43
CA ARG A 58 -11.44 12.62 10.18
C ARG A 58 -12.83 13.23 10.35
N GLU A 59 -13.74 12.98 9.41
CA GLU A 59 -15.09 13.54 9.38
C GLU A 59 -16.13 12.42 9.21
N GLN A 60 -17.37 12.68 9.61
CA GLN A 60 -18.52 11.79 9.36
C GLN A 60 -19.49 12.43 8.35
N PRO A 61 -19.94 11.69 7.32
CA PRO A 61 -19.64 10.29 7.04
C PRO A 61 -18.22 10.07 6.52
N LEU A 62 -17.69 8.86 6.74
CA LEU A 62 -16.37 8.44 6.27
C LEU A 62 -16.24 8.63 4.75
N SER A 63 -15.05 9.01 4.30
CA SER A 63 -14.76 9.20 2.87
C SER A 63 -13.72 8.19 2.38
N PHE A 64 -14.11 7.40 1.37
CA PHE A 64 -13.25 6.43 0.69
C PHE A 64 -12.86 6.94 -0.68
N TYR A 65 -11.56 6.85 -1.00
CA TYR A 65 -11.04 7.17 -2.32
C TYR A 65 -10.17 6.02 -2.80
N THR A 66 -10.36 5.58 -4.05
CA THR A 66 -9.59 4.50 -4.65
C THR A 66 -9.10 4.91 -6.03
N THR A 67 -7.98 4.35 -6.45
CA THR A 67 -7.60 4.32 -7.86
C THR A 67 -8.19 3.08 -8.53
N PRO A 68 -8.38 3.06 -9.86
CA PRO A 68 -8.51 1.82 -10.61
C PRO A 68 -7.29 0.91 -10.39
N GLY A 69 -7.48 -0.39 -10.57
CA GLY A 69 -6.38 -1.35 -10.55
C GLY A 69 -5.39 -1.08 -11.69
N TYR A 70 -4.10 -1.04 -11.36
CA TYR A 70 -3.00 -0.96 -12.31
C TYR A 70 -2.39 -2.35 -12.51
N SER A 71 -2.12 -2.69 -13.78
CA SER A 71 -1.41 -3.91 -14.19
C SER A 71 -0.42 -3.51 -15.27
N GLN A 72 0.82 -4.01 -15.17
CA GLN A 72 1.85 -3.87 -16.19
C GLN A 72 2.31 -5.24 -16.67
#